data_AF-A0A5N6LAE8-F1
#
_entry.id   AF-A0A5N6LAE8-F1
#
_cell.length_a   1.000
_cell.length_b   1.000
_cell.length_c   1.000
_cell.angle_alpha   90.00
_cell.angle_beta   90.00
_cell.angle_gamma   90.00
#
_symmetry.space_group_name_H-M   'P 1'
#
loop_
_entity.id
_entity.type
_entity.pdbx_description
1 polymer ?
#
loop_
_entity_poly.entity_id
_entity_poly.type
_entity_poly.pdbx_seq_one_letter_code
_entity_poly.pdbx_strand_id
1 'polypeptide(L)'
;MAGSKSQKELLTLIRDVSTEKSQGERRIVNLKRQIEELRAKLDFVNTELKKAKSLKECTEQDLKGYEVELAMNESSIQTLEGRISLLQGEVSTLGSDLEALKVLEEDEFIGKMFDLNATIRKFQQSVASASYEAVSSKVGSQKVHIEDANIREAEERKKDLEDKLAQIISDTKRMEHEFLLEQNFHKQEQKDVDDLKHRIFLIEAVMEGSKELQTTARIEEAYASLCDTLQKKCICPSCDCNNVEILGGVLQKSL
;
A
#
# COMPACT_ATOMS: atom_id res chain seq x y z
N MET A 1 -34.14 42.66 91.52
CA MET A 1 -34.31 41.47 90.65
C MET A 1 -34.26 41.74 89.14
N ALA A 2 -34.22 43.00 88.66
CA ALA A 2 -34.15 43.31 87.21
C ALA A 2 -32.76 43.10 86.58
N GLY A 3 -31.66 43.31 87.32
CA GLY A 3 -30.29 43.19 86.80
C GLY A 3 -29.84 41.76 86.46
N SER A 4 -30.46 40.72 87.05
CA SER A 4 -30.11 39.32 86.72
C SER A 4 -30.77 38.83 85.44
N LYS A 5 -31.81 39.51 84.95
CA LYS A 5 -32.54 39.15 83.73
C LYS A 5 -31.85 39.69 82.47
N SER A 6 -31.43 40.97 82.51
CA SER A 6 -30.66 41.60 81.44
C SER A 6 -29.28 40.94 81.22
N GLN A 7 -28.62 40.52 82.30
CA GLN A 7 -27.35 39.79 82.20
C GLN A 7 -27.52 38.41 81.55
N LYS A 8 -28.64 37.71 81.82
CA LYS A 8 -28.98 36.44 81.14
C LYS A 8 -29.27 36.64 79.66
N GLU A 9 -30.00 37.69 79.30
CA GLU A 9 -30.30 38.02 77.89
C GLU A 9 -29.03 38.33 77.10
N LEU A 10 -28.10 39.10 77.66
CA LEU A 10 -26.80 39.38 77.04
C LEU A 10 -25.97 38.10 76.82
N LEU A 11 -25.93 37.20 77.82
CA LEU A 11 -25.20 35.93 77.70
C LEU A 11 -25.81 35.00 76.64
N THR A 12 -27.14 35.01 76.48
CA THR A 12 -27.82 34.28 75.39
C THR A 12 -27.43 34.84 74.03
N LEU A 13 -27.47 36.17 73.84
CA LEU A 13 -27.04 36.83 72.61
C LEU A 13 -25.59 36.51 72.23
N ILE A 14 -24.67 36.54 73.20
CA ILE A 14 -23.26 36.18 72.97
C ILE A 14 -23.14 34.72 72.52
N ARG A 15 -23.92 33.81 73.13
CA ARG A 15 -23.96 32.41 72.73
C ARG A 15 -24.48 32.26 71.31
N ASP A 16 -25.60 32.90 70.98
CA ASP A 16 -26.24 32.82 69.66
C ASP A 16 -25.30 33.33 68.56
N VAL A 17 -24.67 34.49 68.78
CA VAL A 17 -23.66 35.07 67.86
C VAL A 17 -22.47 34.13 67.70
N SER A 18 -21.99 33.51 68.77
CA SER A 18 -20.88 32.55 68.71
C SER A 18 -21.26 31.29 67.94
N THR A 19 -22.50 30.80 68.12
CA THR A 19 -23.00 29.63 67.38
C THR A 19 -23.19 29.91 65.91
N GLU A 20 -23.77 31.06 65.53
CA GLU A 20 -23.93 31.44 64.12
C GLU A 20 -22.56 31.66 63.46
N LYS A 21 -21.61 32.28 64.16
CA LYS A 21 -20.22 32.42 63.67
C LYS A 21 -19.59 31.05 63.38
N SER A 22 -19.63 30.12 64.33
CA SER A 22 -19.10 28.76 64.15
C SER A 22 -19.78 28.01 63.01
N GLN A 23 -21.09 28.21 62.84
CA GLN A 23 -21.84 27.59 61.75
C GLN A 23 -21.48 28.20 60.39
N GLY A 24 -21.33 29.54 60.32
CA GLY A 24 -20.86 30.26 59.15
C GLY A 24 -19.45 29.83 58.73
N GLU A 25 -18.53 29.71 59.68
CA GLU A 25 -17.16 29.20 59.44
C GLU A 25 -17.19 27.79 58.85
N ARG A 26 -18.01 26.88 59.41
CA ARG A 26 -18.20 25.53 58.86
C ARG A 26 -18.78 25.54 57.43
N ARG A 27 -19.75 26.42 57.15
CA ARG A 27 -20.30 26.58 55.79
C ARG A 27 -19.20 27.04 54.81
N ILE A 28 -18.38 28.01 55.19
CA ILE A 28 -17.27 28.52 54.37
C ILE A 28 -16.25 27.42 54.08
N VAL A 29 -15.84 26.65 55.09
CA VAL A 29 -14.88 25.54 54.90
C VAL A 29 -15.44 24.49 53.93
N ASN A 30 -16.72 24.12 54.07
CA ASN A 30 -17.33 23.16 53.17
C ASN A 30 -17.43 23.68 51.72
N LEU A 31 -17.77 24.96 51.54
CA LEU A 31 -17.81 25.58 50.20
C LEU A 31 -16.41 25.65 49.57
N LYS A 32 -15.37 25.98 50.34
CA LYS A 32 -13.98 25.98 49.86
C LYS A 32 -13.56 24.59 49.37
N ARG A 33 -13.85 23.54 50.15
CA ARG A 33 -13.60 22.15 49.76
C ARG A 33 -14.32 21.80 48.45
N GLN A 34 -15.60 22.17 48.31
CA GLN A 34 -16.35 21.93 47.07
C GLN A 34 -15.75 22.67 45.86
N ILE A 35 -15.27 23.90 46.06
CA ILE A 35 -14.60 24.67 45.00
C ILE A 35 -13.32 23.96 44.56
N GLU A 36 -12.51 23.46 45.49
CA GLU A 36 -11.28 22.70 45.19
C GLU A 36 -11.59 21.40 44.45
N GLU A 37 -12.60 20.64 44.89
CA GLU A 37 -13.05 19.42 44.22
C GLU A 37 -13.54 19.69 42.79
N LEU A 38 -14.29 20.77 42.58
CA LEU A 38 -14.78 21.17 41.26
C LEU A 38 -13.64 21.62 40.35
N ARG A 39 -12.63 22.32 40.87
CA ARG A 39 -11.43 22.70 40.11
C ARG A 39 -10.65 21.47 39.67
N ALA A 40 -10.41 20.53 40.58
CA ALA A 40 -9.71 19.29 40.25
C ALA A 40 -10.45 18.48 39.16
N LYS A 41 -11.79 18.39 39.25
CA LYS A 41 -12.62 17.75 38.21
C LYS A 41 -12.55 18.49 36.88
N LEU A 42 -12.57 19.82 36.89
CA LEU A 42 -12.45 20.64 35.68
C LEU A 42 -11.10 20.42 35.00
N ASP A 43 -10.01 20.41 35.77
CA ASP A 43 -8.66 20.18 35.26
C ASP A 43 -8.55 18.78 34.64
N PHE A 44 -9.08 17.76 35.32
CA PHE A 44 -9.13 16.39 34.79
C PHE A 44 -9.87 16.32 33.45
N VAL A 45 -11.11 16.84 33.38
CA VAL A 45 -11.90 16.86 32.14
C VAL A 45 -11.18 17.62 31.03
N ASN A 46 -10.49 18.72 31.36
CA ASN A 46 -9.73 19.49 30.38
C ASN A 46 -8.52 18.71 29.82
N THR A 47 -7.84 17.92 30.67
CA THR A 47 -6.76 17.04 30.19
C THR A 47 -7.28 15.94 29.27
N GLU A 48 -8.39 15.30 29.61
CA GLU A 48 -9.03 14.28 28.77
C GLU A 48 -9.52 14.88 27.45
N LEU A 49 -10.09 16.09 27.48
CA LEU A 49 -10.51 16.81 26.26
C LEU A 49 -9.32 17.10 25.34
N LYS A 50 -8.17 17.50 25.88
CA LYS A 50 -6.95 17.73 25.08
C LYS A 50 -6.46 16.44 24.42
N LYS A 51 -6.42 15.33 25.16
CA LYS A 51 -6.06 14.00 24.61
C LYS A 51 -7.02 13.56 23.51
N ALA A 52 -8.32 13.75 23.72
CA ALA A 52 -9.34 13.42 22.73
C ALA A 52 -9.18 14.27 21.45
N LYS A 53 -8.85 15.57 21.58
CA LYS A 53 -8.56 16.44 20.43
C LYS A 53 -7.32 16.00 19.65
N SER A 54 -6.21 15.69 20.33
CA SER A 54 -5.00 15.23 19.65
C SER A 54 -5.22 13.88 18.96
N LEU A 55 -5.96 12.96 19.58
CA LEU A 55 -6.30 11.68 18.95
C LEU A 55 -7.18 11.90 17.71
N LYS A 56 -8.19 12.78 17.81
CA LYS A 56 -9.03 13.16 16.68
C LYS A 56 -8.19 13.71 15.51
N GLU A 57 -7.29 14.66 15.78
CA GLU A 57 -6.42 15.26 14.77
C GLU A 57 -5.51 14.21 14.10
N CYS A 58 -4.96 13.26 14.87
CA CYS A 58 -4.19 12.13 14.33
C CYS A 58 -5.04 11.28 13.37
N THR A 59 -6.25 10.89 13.80
CA THR A 59 -7.14 10.07 12.96
C THR A 59 -7.63 10.80 11.70
N GLU A 60 -7.82 12.13 11.77
CA GLU A 60 -8.17 12.95 10.60
C GLU A 60 -7.01 13.06 9.61
N GLN A 61 -5.76 13.06 10.08
CA GLN A 61 -4.58 13.03 9.22
C GLN A 61 -4.44 11.67 8.52
N ASP A 62 -4.63 10.56 9.25
CA ASP A 62 -4.62 9.21 8.67
C ASP A 62 -5.71 9.06 7.60
N LEU A 63 -6.93 9.54 7.88
CA LEU A 63 -8.04 9.50 6.92
C LEU A 63 -7.71 10.24 5.63
N LYS A 64 -7.13 11.44 5.72
CA LYS A 64 -6.67 12.20 4.53
C LYS A 64 -5.58 11.46 3.76
N GLY A 65 -4.69 10.76 4.46
CA GLY A 65 -3.69 9.89 3.84
C GLY A 65 -4.34 8.80 3.00
N TYR A 66 -5.32 8.09 3.56
CA TYR A 66 -6.08 7.06 2.86
C TYR A 66 -6.90 7.62 1.68
N GLU A 67 -7.48 8.81 1.80
CA GLU A 67 -8.20 9.47 0.70
C GLU A 67 -7.29 9.74 -0.51
N VAL A 68 -6.05 10.19 -0.27
CA VAL A 68 -5.06 10.42 -1.34
C VAL A 68 -4.64 9.11 -1.98
N GLU A 69 -4.36 8.07 -1.19
CA GLU A 69 -3.99 6.74 -1.69
C GLU A 69 -5.12 6.14 -2.54
N LEU A 70 -6.37 6.29 -2.11
CA LEU A 70 -7.55 5.87 -2.86
C LEU A 70 -7.63 6.55 -4.23
N ALA A 71 -7.43 7.88 -4.28
CA ALA A 71 -7.46 8.64 -5.53
C ALA A 71 -6.33 8.23 -6.50
N MET A 72 -5.14 7.94 -5.98
CA MET A 72 -4.02 7.42 -6.78
C MET A 72 -4.32 6.03 -7.36
N ASN A 73 -4.92 5.15 -6.55
CA ASN A 73 -5.33 3.82 -6.98
C ASN A 73 -6.42 3.89 -8.05
N GLU A 74 -7.42 4.77 -7.89
CA GLU A 74 -8.47 4.98 -8.88
C GLU A 74 -7.90 5.47 -10.22
N SER A 75 -6.97 6.42 -10.20
CA SER A 75 -6.27 6.88 -11.41
C SER A 75 -5.45 5.77 -12.09
N SER A 76 -4.81 4.91 -11.28
CA SER A 76 -4.04 3.76 -11.79
C SER A 76 -4.96 2.73 -12.45
N ILE A 77 -6.11 2.44 -11.85
CA ILE A 77 -7.14 1.56 -12.41
C ILE A 77 -7.64 2.11 -13.75
N GLN A 78 -8.03 3.38 -13.81
CA GLN A 78 -8.50 4.02 -15.05
C GLN A 78 -7.45 3.94 -16.17
N THR A 79 -6.17 4.12 -15.82
CA THR A 79 -5.06 3.99 -16.78
C THR A 79 -4.93 2.56 -17.30
N LEU A 80 -5.04 1.56 -16.42
CA LEU A 80 -4.99 0.15 -16.81
C LEU A 80 -6.19 -0.24 -17.68
N GLU A 81 -7.40 0.21 -17.34
CA GLU A 81 -8.61 -0.02 -18.14
C GLU A 81 -8.49 0.57 -19.55
N GLY A 82 -7.91 1.77 -19.67
CA GLY A 82 -7.61 2.39 -20.96
C GLY A 82 -6.62 1.56 -21.80
N ARG A 83 -5.55 1.04 -21.18
CA ARG A 83 -4.58 0.16 -21.86
C ARG A 83 -5.22 -1.15 -22.31
N ILE A 84 -6.07 -1.75 -21.46
CA ILE A 84 -6.81 -2.98 -21.80
C ILE A 84 -7.71 -2.73 -23.02
N SER A 85 -8.43 -1.61 -23.04
CA SER A 85 -9.31 -1.25 -24.16
C SER A 85 -8.55 -1.06 -25.47
N LEU A 86 -7.35 -0.43 -25.41
CA LEU A 86 -6.48 -0.27 -26.58
C LEU A 86 -6.00 -1.63 -27.11
N LEU A 87 -5.48 -2.48 -26.22
CA LEU A 87 -5.01 -3.82 -26.59
C LEU A 87 -6.13 -4.69 -27.17
N GLN A 88 -7.34 -4.59 -26.62
CA GLN A 88 -8.51 -5.29 -27.17
C GLN A 88 -8.84 -4.81 -28.60
N GLY A 89 -8.70 -3.51 -28.87
CA GLY A 89 -8.82 -2.96 -30.22
C GLY A 89 -7.77 -3.52 -31.17
N GLU A 90 -6.50 -3.50 -30.77
CA GLU A 90 -5.39 -4.04 -31.57
C GLU A 90 -5.56 -5.53 -31.88
N VAL A 91 -5.95 -6.34 -30.88
CA VAL A 91 -6.23 -7.77 -31.07
C VAL A 91 -7.39 -7.99 -32.05
N SER A 92 -8.44 -7.18 -31.99
CA SER A 92 -9.57 -7.25 -32.92
C SER A 92 -9.17 -6.90 -34.36
N THR A 93 -8.35 -5.86 -34.53
CA THR A 93 -7.80 -5.47 -35.83
C THR A 93 -6.90 -6.57 -36.40
N LEU A 94 -5.93 -7.05 -35.61
CA LEU A 94 -5.05 -8.16 -36.01
C LEU A 94 -5.82 -9.43 -36.36
N GLY A 95 -6.88 -9.74 -35.61
CA GLY A 95 -7.76 -10.87 -35.91
C GLY A 95 -8.48 -10.71 -37.25
N SER A 96 -8.97 -9.50 -37.56
CA SER A 96 -9.62 -9.19 -38.84
C SER A 96 -8.64 -9.27 -40.02
N ASP A 97 -7.43 -8.74 -39.84
CA ASP A 97 -6.37 -8.79 -40.85
C ASP A 97 -5.93 -10.23 -41.12
N LEU A 98 -5.84 -11.07 -40.09
CA LEU A 98 -5.51 -12.48 -40.21
C LEU A 98 -6.56 -13.24 -41.02
N GLU A 99 -7.84 -13.05 -40.74
CA GLU A 99 -8.93 -13.69 -41.50
C GLU A 99 -8.95 -13.20 -42.96
N ALA A 100 -8.72 -11.91 -43.19
CA ALA A 100 -8.64 -11.37 -44.55
C ALA A 100 -7.48 -11.97 -45.36
N LEU A 101 -6.29 -12.08 -44.75
CA LEU A 101 -5.12 -12.69 -45.37
C LEU A 101 -5.37 -14.16 -45.71
N LYS A 102 -5.99 -14.90 -44.81
CA LYS A 102 -6.31 -16.31 -45.01
C LYS A 102 -7.22 -16.53 -46.23
N VAL A 103 -8.26 -15.70 -46.38
CA VAL A 103 -9.15 -15.75 -47.56
C VAL A 103 -8.38 -15.47 -48.86
N LEU A 104 -7.51 -14.46 -48.85
CA LEU A 104 -6.69 -14.12 -50.02
C LEU A 104 -5.73 -15.25 -50.42
N GLU A 105 -5.06 -15.87 -49.45
CA GLU A 105 -4.14 -16.99 -49.70
C GLU A 105 -4.89 -18.22 -50.25
N GLU A 106 -6.07 -18.53 -49.70
CA GLU A 106 -6.92 -19.63 -50.19
C GLU A 106 -7.37 -19.38 -51.64
N ASP A 107 -7.87 -18.17 -51.95
CA ASP A 107 -8.30 -17.81 -53.30
C ASP A 107 -7.14 -17.79 -54.30
N GLU A 108 -5.98 -17.25 -53.92
CA GLU A 108 -4.79 -17.23 -54.77
C GLU A 108 -4.29 -18.65 -55.06
N PHE A 109 -4.28 -19.53 -54.05
CA PHE A 109 -3.93 -20.93 -54.22
C PHE A 109 -4.89 -21.64 -55.19
N ILE A 110 -6.19 -21.45 -55.01
CA ILE A 110 -7.23 -22.02 -55.89
C ILE A 110 -7.03 -21.53 -57.34
N GLY A 111 -6.77 -20.23 -57.54
CA GLY A 111 -6.47 -19.66 -58.85
C GLY A 111 -5.27 -20.31 -59.52
N LYS A 112 -4.14 -20.42 -58.81
CA LYS A 112 -2.92 -21.09 -59.30
C LYS A 112 -3.20 -22.55 -59.68
N MET A 113 -4.02 -23.27 -58.92
CA MET A 113 -4.41 -24.64 -59.24
C MET A 113 -5.28 -24.74 -60.50
N PHE A 114 -6.18 -23.78 -60.74
CA PHE A 114 -6.93 -23.72 -62.00
C PHE A 114 -6.03 -23.47 -63.21
N ASP A 115 -5.06 -22.55 -63.09
CA ASP A 115 -4.09 -22.26 -64.16
C ASP A 115 -3.19 -23.45 -64.47
N LEU A 116 -2.73 -24.15 -63.43
CA LEU A 116 -1.97 -25.39 -63.58
C LEU A 116 -2.81 -26.44 -64.33
N ASN A 117 -4.06 -26.64 -63.93
CA ASN A 117 -4.97 -27.58 -64.60
C ASN A 117 -5.21 -27.20 -66.07
N ALA A 118 -5.35 -25.91 -66.38
CA ALA A 118 -5.46 -25.44 -67.75
C ALA A 118 -4.19 -25.74 -68.56
N THR A 119 -3.02 -25.55 -67.95
CA THR A 119 -1.71 -25.87 -68.55
C THR A 119 -1.56 -27.36 -68.82
N ILE A 120 -1.95 -28.23 -67.89
CA ILE A 120 -1.95 -29.69 -68.07
C ILE A 120 -2.84 -30.09 -69.25
N ARG A 121 -4.07 -29.53 -69.35
CA ARG A 121 -4.97 -29.83 -70.48
C ARG A 121 -4.37 -29.40 -71.82
N LYS A 122 -3.77 -28.21 -71.90
CA LYS A 122 -3.08 -27.74 -73.11
C LYS A 122 -1.91 -28.66 -73.48
N PHE A 123 -1.12 -29.08 -72.50
CA PHE A 123 -0.02 -30.03 -72.72
C PHE A 123 -0.54 -31.37 -73.25
N GLN A 124 -1.59 -31.94 -72.63
CA GLN A 124 -2.20 -33.19 -73.09
C GLN A 124 -2.76 -33.07 -74.52
N GLN A 125 -3.40 -31.94 -74.86
CA GLN A 125 -3.84 -31.66 -76.23
C GLN A 125 -2.67 -31.59 -77.20
N SER A 126 -1.60 -30.86 -76.84
CA SER A 126 -0.38 -30.77 -77.65
C SER A 126 0.26 -32.14 -77.86
N VAL A 127 0.33 -33.00 -76.83
CA VAL A 127 0.81 -34.37 -76.95
C VAL A 127 -0.10 -35.22 -77.84
N ALA A 128 -1.43 -35.09 -77.71
CA ALA A 128 -2.37 -35.80 -78.58
C ALA A 128 -2.24 -35.35 -80.05
N SER A 129 -2.14 -34.05 -80.31
CA SER A 129 -1.88 -33.49 -81.63
C SER A 129 -0.51 -33.92 -82.18
N ALA A 130 0.54 -33.88 -81.35
CA ALA A 130 1.87 -34.36 -81.70
C ALA A 130 1.90 -35.87 -81.95
N SER A 131 1.07 -36.67 -81.28
CA SER A 131 0.93 -38.10 -81.56
C SER A 131 0.23 -38.36 -82.90
N TYR A 132 -0.69 -37.48 -83.31
CA TYR A 132 -1.31 -37.50 -84.64
C TYR A 132 -0.34 -37.02 -85.72
N GLU A 133 0.47 -35.99 -85.43
CA GLU A 133 1.52 -35.47 -86.33
C GLU A 133 2.76 -36.37 -86.42
N ALA A 134 3.13 -37.09 -85.36
CA ALA A 134 4.27 -38.03 -85.33
C ALA A 134 3.99 -39.33 -86.11
N VAL A 135 2.71 -39.65 -86.37
CA VAL A 135 2.32 -40.67 -87.36
C VAL A 135 2.51 -40.13 -88.80
N SER A 136 2.65 -38.81 -89.00
CA SER A 136 2.78 -38.17 -90.31
C SER A 136 4.11 -37.46 -90.58
N SER A 137 5.01 -37.27 -89.61
CA SER A 137 6.24 -36.51 -89.85
C SER A 137 7.34 -36.84 -88.85
N LYS A 138 8.52 -37.11 -89.38
CA LYS A 138 9.75 -37.46 -88.67
C LYS A 138 10.59 -36.20 -88.42
N VAL A 139 11.36 -36.23 -87.33
CA VAL A 139 12.56 -35.42 -87.00
C VAL A 139 12.33 -34.10 -86.26
N GLY A 140 13.10 -33.91 -85.17
CA GLY A 140 13.61 -32.59 -84.78
C GLY A 140 13.79 -32.35 -83.28
N SER A 141 14.97 -32.66 -82.74
CA SER A 141 15.43 -32.30 -81.39
C SER A 141 15.43 -30.79 -81.12
N GLN A 142 15.13 -30.36 -79.90
CA GLN A 142 15.82 -29.20 -79.30
C GLN A 142 15.78 -29.23 -77.76
N LYS A 143 16.93 -29.59 -77.17
CA LYS A 143 17.26 -29.46 -75.74
C LYS A 143 18.15 -28.23 -75.58
N VAL A 144 17.61 -27.05 -75.27
CA VAL A 144 18.38 -25.90 -74.75
C VAL A 144 17.42 -24.97 -73.96
N HIS A 145 17.88 -24.45 -72.81
CA HIS A 145 17.32 -23.37 -71.96
C HIS A 145 16.72 -23.67 -70.56
N ILE A 146 17.03 -24.79 -69.90
CA ILE A 146 16.58 -25.01 -68.50
C ILE A 146 17.62 -24.56 -67.44
N GLU A 147 18.91 -24.39 -67.76
CA GLU A 147 19.94 -24.12 -66.74
C GLU A 147 19.98 -22.66 -66.22
N ASP A 148 19.78 -21.63 -67.07
CA ASP A 148 19.94 -20.22 -66.66
C ASP A 148 18.80 -19.67 -65.78
N ALA A 149 17.58 -20.21 -65.90
CA ALA A 149 16.44 -19.78 -65.09
C ALA A 149 16.52 -20.32 -63.65
N ASN A 150 16.95 -21.58 -63.50
CA ASN A 150 17.10 -22.24 -62.20
C ASN A 150 18.24 -21.63 -61.37
N ILE A 151 19.33 -21.16 -62.01
CA ILE A 151 20.44 -20.49 -61.31
C ILE A 151 19.98 -19.15 -60.74
N ARG A 152 19.22 -18.37 -61.51
CA ARG A 152 18.74 -17.05 -61.08
C ARG A 152 17.74 -17.14 -59.94
N GLU A 153 16.83 -18.12 -59.99
CA GLU A 153 15.87 -18.40 -58.91
C GLU A 153 16.58 -18.90 -57.63
N ALA A 154 17.65 -19.70 -57.78
CA ALA A 154 18.47 -20.14 -56.66
C ALA A 154 19.26 -18.99 -56.01
N GLU A 155 19.78 -18.04 -56.79
CA GLU A 155 20.47 -16.85 -56.30
C GLU A 155 19.52 -15.89 -55.56
N GLU A 156 18.30 -15.71 -56.05
CA GLU A 156 17.29 -14.88 -55.41
C GLU A 156 16.82 -15.49 -54.08
N ARG A 157 16.59 -16.81 -54.03
CA ARG A 157 16.32 -17.53 -52.77
C ARG A 157 17.49 -17.45 -51.79
N LYS A 158 18.73 -17.52 -52.28
CA LYS A 158 19.92 -17.37 -51.45
C LYS A 158 19.96 -15.98 -50.80
N LYS A 159 19.69 -14.93 -51.57
CA LYS A 159 19.65 -13.55 -51.08
C LYS A 159 18.54 -13.34 -50.03
N ASP A 160 17.33 -13.86 -50.28
CA ASP A 160 16.22 -13.82 -49.31
C ASP A 160 16.58 -14.54 -47.99
N LEU A 161 17.29 -15.68 -48.06
CA LEU A 161 17.78 -16.37 -46.88
C LEU A 161 18.86 -15.58 -46.13
N GLU A 162 19.77 -14.90 -46.85
CA GLU A 162 20.78 -14.03 -46.24
C GLU A 162 20.14 -12.83 -45.52
N ASP A 163 19.13 -12.20 -46.12
CA ASP A 163 18.39 -11.09 -45.53
C ASP A 163 17.60 -11.53 -44.27
N LYS A 164 16.93 -12.70 -44.34
CA LYS A 164 16.25 -13.30 -43.17
C LYS A 164 17.23 -13.64 -42.05
N LEU A 165 18.41 -14.16 -42.39
CA LEU A 165 19.44 -14.47 -41.40
C LEU A 165 19.95 -13.19 -40.72
N ALA A 166 20.18 -12.12 -41.49
CA ALA A 166 20.58 -10.82 -40.95
C ALA A 166 19.52 -10.23 -40.00
N GLN A 167 18.24 -10.36 -40.37
CA GLN A 167 17.12 -9.93 -39.53
C GLN A 167 17.07 -10.72 -38.21
N ILE A 168 17.15 -12.05 -38.26
CA ILE A 168 17.16 -12.90 -37.06
C ILE A 168 18.33 -12.56 -36.14
N ILE A 169 19.52 -12.32 -36.69
CA ILE A 169 20.70 -11.91 -35.91
C ILE A 169 20.45 -10.56 -35.23
N SER A 170 19.85 -9.60 -35.93
CA SER A 170 19.50 -8.29 -35.37
C SER A 170 18.47 -8.41 -34.24
N ASP A 171 17.41 -9.18 -34.46
CA ASP A 171 16.35 -9.37 -33.46
C ASP A 171 16.86 -10.13 -32.23
N THR A 172 17.74 -11.12 -32.43
CA THR A 172 18.37 -11.87 -31.34
C THR A 172 19.24 -10.95 -30.47
N LYS A 173 20.06 -10.10 -31.08
CA LYS A 173 20.88 -9.12 -30.33
C LYS A 173 20.02 -8.13 -29.54
N ARG A 174 18.90 -7.67 -30.12
CA ARG A 174 17.96 -6.78 -29.41
C ARG A 174 17.36 -7.49 -28.20
N MET A 175 16.88 -8.73 -28.38
CA MET A 175 16.28 -9.52 -27.31
C MET A 175 17.27 -9.88 -26.21
N GLU A 176 18.51 -10.24 -26.56
CA GLU A 176 19.59 -10.50 -25.59
C GLU A 176 19.90 -9.26 -24.74
N HIS A 177 19.91 -8.08 -25.36
CA HIS A 177 20.11 -6.82 -24.65
C HIS A 177 18.94 -6.49 -23.70
N GLU A 178 17.70 -6.64 -24.16
CA GLU A 178 16.51 -6.47 -23.32
C GLU A 178 16.50 -7.45 -22.14
N PHE A 179 16.84 -8.72 -22.37
CA PHE A 179 16.95 -9.72 -21.32
C PHE A 179 18.00 -9.36 -20.25
N LEU A 180 19.15 -8.80 -20.66
CA LEU A 180 20.17 -8.33 -19.74
C LEU A 180 19.68 -7.12 -18.90
N LEU A 181 18.93 -6.20 -19.50
CA LEU A 181 18.32 -5.09 -18.77
C LEU A 181 17.30 -5.61 -17.74
N GLU A 182 16.44 -6.54 -18.13
CA GLU A 182 15.45 -7.16 -17.25
C GLU A 182 16.12 -7.87 -16.07
N GLN A 183 17.20 -8.62 -16.31
CA GLN A 183 17.95 -9.28 -15.24
C GLN A 183 18.55 -8.27 -14.25
N ASN A 184 19.01 -7.11 -14.72
CA ASN A 184 19.53 -6.07 -13.84
C ASN A 184 18.42 -5.40 -13.03
N PHE A 185 17.26 -5.17 -13.64
CA PHE A 185 16.09 -4.64 -12.95
C PHE A 185 15.62 -5.58 -11.84
N HIS A 186 15.51 -6.89 -12.15
CA HIS A 186 15.14 -7.90 -11.16
C HIS A 186 16.11 -7.98 -9.98
N LYS A 187 17.42 -7.86 -10.23
CA LYS A 187 18.44 -7.79 -9.15
C LYS A 187 18.24 -6.56 -8.27
N GLN A 188 17.86 -5.43 -8.86
CA GLN A 188 17.61 -4.18 -8.12
C GLN A 188 16.34 -4.29 -7.28
N GLU A 189 15.24 -4.79 -7.85
CA GLU A 189 14.00 -5.03 -7.11
C GLU A 189 14.20 -5.99 -5.95
N GLN A 190 14.96 -7.06 -6.15
CA GLN A 190 15.26 -8.02 -5.08
C GLN A 190 16.00 -7.35 -3.91
N LYS A 191 16.95 -6.46 -4.21
CA LYS A 191 17.68 -5.69 -3.20
C LYS A 191 16.74 -4.75 -2.43
N ASP A 192 15.83 -4.08 -3.12
CA ASP A 192 14.87 -3.15 -2.51
C ASP A 192 13.86 -3.90 -1.62
N VAL A 193 13.42 -5.09 -2.05
CA VAL A 193 12.59 -5.99 -1.24
C VAL A 193 13.31 -6.39 0.05
N ASP A 194 14.59 -6.73 -0.02
CA ASP A 194 15.36 -7.14 1.16
C ASP A 194 15.61 -5.96 2.12
N ASP A 195 15.83 -4.75 1.61
CA ASP A 195 15.91 -3.52 2.42
C ASP A 195 14.58 -3.23 3.14
N LEU A 196 13.46 -3.34 2.43
CA LEU A 196 12.12 -3.16 3.01
C LEU A 196 11.82 -4.20 4.09
N LYS A 197 12.17 -5.47 3.88
CA LYS A 197 12.03 -6.51 4.91
C LYS A 197 12.84 -6.17 6.16
N HIS A 198 14.07 -5.71 6.00
CA HIS A 198 14.90 -5.29 7.13
C HIS A 198 14.27 -4.13 7.88
N ARG A 199 13.73 -3.13 7.16
CA ARG A 199 13.05 -1.98 7.75
C ARG A 199 11.78 -2.37 8.51
N ILE A 200 10.98 -3.29 7.98
CA ILE A 200 9.80 -3.83 8.67
C ILE A 200 10.22 -4.51 9.98
N PHE A 201 11.24 -5.36 9.94
CA PHE A 201 11.77 -6.02 11.15
C PHE A 201 12.20 -5.00 12.23
N LEU A 202 12.87 -3.92 11.83
CA LEU A 202 13.25 -2.85 12.76
C LEU A 202 12.03 -2.12 13.35
N ILE A 203 11.02 -1.83 12.53
CA ILE A 203 9.79 -1.19 12.99
C ILE A 203 9.06 -2.08 14.00
N GLU A 204 8.96 -3.38 13.74
CA GLU A 204 8.36 -4.35 14.67
C GLU A 204 9.09 -4.37 16.02
N ALA A 205 10.43 -4.38 16.00
CA ALA A 205 11.24 -4.32 17.22
C ALA A 205 11.03 -3.01 18.00
N VAL A 206 10.97 -1.87 17.32
CA VAL A 206 10.69 -0.55 17.95
C VAL A 206 9.28 -0.50 18.52
N MET A 207 8.29 -1.06 17.82
CA MET A 207 6.92 -1.14 18.30
C MET A 207 6.83 -1.97 19.59
N GLU A 208 7.52 -3.10 19.66
CA GLU A 208 7.53 -3.94 20.86
C GLU A 208 8.22 -3.23 22.02
N GLY A 209 9.41 -2.66 21.80
CA GLY A 209 10.09 -1.86 22.82
C GLY A 209 9.27 -0.66 23.31
N SER A 210 8.48 -0.05 22.43
CA SER A 210 7.58 1.06 22.80
C SER A 210 6.44 0.61 23.72
N LYS A 211 5.92 -0.62 23.54
CA LYS A 211 4.92 -1.19 24.46
C LYS A 211 5.52 -1.43 25.84
N GLU A 212 6.74 -1.99 25.90
CA GLU A 212 7.46 -2.21 27.16
C GLU A 212 7.77 -0.89 27.90
N LEU A 213 8.15 0.14 27.16
CA LEU A 213 8.38 1.46 27.73
C LEU A 213 7.07 2.05 28.30
N GLN A 214 5.96 1.88 27.59
CA GLN A 214 4.64 2.35 28.02
C GLN A 214 4.16 1.64 29.29
N THR A 215 4.41 0.33 29.43
CA THR A 215 4.08 -0.40 30.67
C THR A 215 4.98 0.05 31.83
N THR A 216 6.26 0.28 31.58
CA THR A 216 7.20 0.78 32.59
C THR A 216 6.79 2.17 33.09
N ALA A 217 6.46 3.09 32.19
CA ALA A 217 5.99 4.43 32.55
C ALA A 217 4.71 4.39 33.41
N ARG A 218 3.78 3.47 33.12
CA ARG A 218 2.58 3.26 33.95
C ARG A 218 2.91 2.76 35.35
N ILE A 219 3.92 1.91 35.49
CA ILE A 219 4.38 1.42 36.80
C ILE A 219 5.02 2.56 37.59
N GLU A 220 5.85 3.39 36.95
CA GLU A 220 6.46 4.56 37.58
C GLU A 220 5.42 5.56 38.07
N GLU A 221 4.39 5.86 37.26
CA GLU A 221 3.26 6.71 37.68
C GLU A 221 2.51 6.12 38.89
N ALA A 222 2.25 4.80 38.89
CA ALA A 222 1.61 4.13 40.01
C ALA A 222 2.47 4.18 41.28
N TYR A 223 3.79 4.01 41.15
CA TYR A 223 4.73 4.09 42.26
C TYR A 223 4.79 5.51 42.85
N ALA A 224 4.87 6.54 41.99
CA ALA A 224 4.84 7.93 42.42
C ALA A 224 3.55 8.27 43.19
N SER A 225 2.39 7.82 42.68
CA SER A 225 1.10 7.99 43.36
C SER A 225 1.02 7.29 44.72
N LEU A 226 1.62 6.09 44.82
CA LEU A 226 1.72 5.37 46.09
C LEU A 226 2.61 6.11 47.09
N CYS A 227 3.77 6.60 46.66
CA CYS A 227 4.67 7.42 47.47
C CYS A 227 3.97 8.66 48.03
N ASP A 228 3.26 9.41 47.18
CA ASP A 228 2.48 10.58 47.59
C ASP A 228 1.41 10.22 48.64
N THR A 229 0.73 9.09 48.46
CA THR A 229 -0.30 8.62 49.39
C THR A 229 0.30 8.23 50.74
N LEU A 230 1.43 7.52 50.73
CA LEU A 230 2.15 7.16 51.94
C LEU A 230 2.67 8.39 52.68
N GLN A 231 3.26 9.34 51.96
CA GLN A 231 3.75 10.59 52.53
C GLN A 231 2.63 11.38 53.21
N LYS A 232 1.45 11.48 52.58
CA LYS A 232 0.26 12.10 53.20
C LYS A 232 -0.18 11.40 54.48
N LYS A 233 -0.11 10.06 54.54
CA LYS A 233 -0.44 9.27 55.73
C LYS A 233 0.58 9.42 56.87
N CYS A 234 1.80 9.85 56.58
CA CYS A 234 2.83 10.11 57.58
C CYS A 234 2.70 11.49 58.26
N ILE A 235 1.76 12.34 57.82
CA ILE A 235 1.46 13.62 58.47
C ILE A 235 0.50 13.38 59.65
N CYS A 236 0.88 13.83 60.85
CA CYS A 236 0.03 13.71 62.03
C CYS A 236 -1.21 14.63 61.93
N PRO A 237 -2.46 14.12 61.99
CA PRO A 237 -3.66 14.95 61.85
C PRO A 237 -3.85 15.97 62.97
N SER A 238 -3.17 15.79 64.11
CA SER A 238 -3.33 16.64 65.29
C SER A 238 -2.28 17.74 65.42
N CYS A 239 -1.11 17.60 64.78
CA CYS A 239 -0.02 18.56 64.90
C CYS A 239 0.70 18.89 63.58
N ASP A 240 0.22 18.36 62.45
CA ASP A 240 0.76 18.54 61.09
C ASP A 240 2.26 18.24 60.91
N CYS A 241 2.88 17.61 61.90
CA CYS A 241 4.28 17.21 61.83
C CYS A 241 4.41 16.02 60.87
N ASN A 242 5.43 16.09 60.00
CA ASN A 242 5.78 15.00 59.10
C ASN A 242 6.59 13.94 59.85
N ASN A 243 6.03 12.75 60.01
CA ASN A 243 6.63 11.67 60.79
C ASN A 243 7.46 10.69 59.91
N VAL A 244 7.72 10.99 58.65
CA VAL A 244 8.40 10.09 57.69
C VAL A 244 9.74 9.57 58.24
N GLU A 245 10.61 10.43 58.77
CA GLU A 245 11.92 10.03 59.29
C GLU A 245 11.81 9.18 60.57
N ILE A 246 10.84 9.48 61.44
CA ILE A 246 10.62 8.77 62.70
C ILE A 246 10.10 7.36 62.42
N LEU A 247 9.12 7.22 61.51
CA LEU A 247 8.57 5.93 61.11
C LEU A 247 9.58 5.07 60.34
N GLY A 248 10.41 5.69 59.49
CA GLY A 248 11.51 5.00 58.80
C GLY A 248 12.53 4.39 59.77
N GLY A 249 12.91 5.12 60.82
CA GLY A 249 13.82 4.63 61.86
C GLY A 249 13.24 3.53 62.78
N VAL A 250 11.91 3.44 62.91
CA VAL A 250 11.24 2.36 63.67
C VAL A 250 11.18 1.07 62.85
N LEU A 251 10.88 1.17 61.55
CA LEU A 251 10.81 0.00 60.66
C LEU A 251 12.20 -0.64 60.44
N GLN A 252 13.27 0.16 60.33
CA GLN A 252 14.65 -0.36 60.22
C GLN A 252 15.16 -1.07 61.48
N LYS A 253 14.58 -0.82 62.66
CA LYS A 253 14.94 -1.52 63.91
C LYS A 253 14.15 -2.83 64.12
N SER A 254 13.19 -3.11 63.24
CA SER A 254 12.26 -4.24 63.35
C SER A 254 12.60 -5.39 62.37
N LEU A 255 13.63 -5.21 61.55
CA LEU A 255 14.28 -6.19 60.67
C LEU A 255 15.66 -6.54 61.26
#